data_AF-A0A1F9F1M3-F1
#
_entry.id   AF-A0A1F9F1M3-F1
#
_cell.length_a   1.000
_cell.length_b   1.000
_cell.length_c   1.000
_cell.angle_alpha   90.00
_cell.angle_beta   90.00
_cell.angle_gamma   90.00
#
_symmetry.space_group_name_H-M   'P 1'
#
loop_
_entity.id
_entity.type
_entity.pdbx_description
1 polymer ?
#
loop_
_entity_poly.entity_id
_entity_poly.type
_entity_poly.pdbx_seq_one_letter_code
_entity_poly.pdbx_strand_id
1 'polypeptide(L)'
;MARRSKREVKPKADDPDSAPLPQRAIREIRRRVRDLDDPIRYVIVSAFTPRFILYFDVTSDSFVMNDLSGGTLFKRRAHAAAIAAVMRDGLQIVKVKVGRRGSLKALSPIKPRLPRRRPSG
;
A
#
# COMPACT_ATOMS: atom_id res chain seq x y z
N MET A 1 25.68 -29.07 26.19
CA MET A 1 25.05 -27.87 25.58
C MET A 1 26.12 -27.11 24.80
N ALA A 2 26.11 -27.19 23.46
CA ALA A 2 27.17 -26.63 22.62
C ALA A 2 26.91 -25.15 22.27
N ARG A 3 27.89 -24.28 22.58
CA ARG A 3 27.89 -22.86 22.20
C ARG A 3 28.03 -22.74 20.69
N ARG A 4 27.03 -22.15 20.02
CA ARG A 4 27.04 -21.86 18.58
C ARG A 4 28.08 -20.78 18.31
N SER A 5 29.25 -21.17 17.80
CA SER A 5 30.31 -20.25 17.40
C SER A 5 29.80 -19.30 16.31
N LYS A 6 29.81 -18.00 16.61
CA LYS A 6 29.53 -16.94 15.65
C LYS A 6 30.68 -16.95 14.63
N ARG A 7 30.47 -17.55 13.46
CA ARG A 7 31.41 -17.45 12.34
C ARG A 7 31.44 -15.99 11.90
N GLU A 8 32.45 -15.24 12.35
CA GLU A 8 32.81 -13.96 11.73
C GLU A 8 33.37 -14.27 10.35
N VAL A 9 32.58 -13.98 9.32
CA VAL A 9 33.08 -13.93 7.95
C VAL A 9 33.87 -12.65 7.83
N LYS A 10 35.21 -12.74 7.91
CA LYS A 10 36.09 -11.65 7.53
C LYS A 10 35.90 -11.39 6.03
N PRO A 11 35.64 -10.14 5.60
CA PRO A 11 35.60 -9.83 4.17
C PRO A 11 37.00 -10.07 3.59
N LYS A 12 37.09 -10.89 2.55
CA LYS A 12 38.30 -11.02 1.73
C LYS A 12 38.55 -9.65 1.09
N ALA A 13 39.71 -9.05 1.38
CA ALA A 13 40.04 -7.70 0.95
C ALA A 13 40.29 -7.58 -0.57
N ASP A 14 40.45 -8.70 -1.29
CA ASP A 14 40.93 -8.73 -2.67
C ASP A 14 39.98 -9.49 -3.62
N ASP A 15 38.67 -9.36 -3.43
CA ASP A 15 37.70 -9.85 -4.43
C ASP A 15 37.42 -8.71 -5.44
N PRO A 16 37.72 -8.85 -6.74
CA PRO A 16 37.44 -7.82 -7.74
C PRO A 16 35.94 -7.48 -7.85
N ASP A 17 35.06 -8.34 -7.34
CA ASP A 17 33.61 -8.06 -7.18
C ASP A 17 33.26 -7.28 -5.90
N SER A 18 34.24 -6.94 -5.04
CA SER A 18 34.07 -6.07 -3.86
C SER A 18 34.17 -4.58 -4.18
N ALA A 19 34.05 -4.19 -5.45
CA ALA A 19 33.97 -2.80 -5.83
C ALA A 19 32.83 -2.10 -5.04
N PRO A 20 33.10 -0.97 -4.36
CA PRO A 20 32.06 -0.24 -3.64
C PRO A 20 30.90 0.10 -4.58
N LEU A 21 29.67 -0.26 -4.19
CA LEU A 21 28.48 0.05 -5.00
C LEU A 21 28.44 1.56 -5.32
N PRO A 22 28.08 1.93 -6.56
CA PRO A 22 27.88 3.33 -6.91
C PRO A 22 26.88 4.00 -5.95
N GLN A 23 27.13 5.24 -5.53
CA GLN A 23 26.25 5.93 -4.57
C GLN A 23 24.77 5.95 -5.00
N ARG A 24 24.49 6.02 -6.31
CA ARG A 24 23.14 5.91 -6.88
C ARG A 24 22.46 4.58 -6.54
N ALA A 25 23.20 3.47 -6.62
CA ALA A 25 22.68 2.14 -6.32
C ALA A 25 22.41 1.99 -4.83
N ILE A 26 23.30 2.49 -3.98
CA ILE A 26 23.09 2.52 -2.52
C ILE A 26 21.84 3.34 -2.16
N ARG A 27 21.67 4.53 -2.76
CA ARG A 27 20.48 5.37 -2.54
C ARG A 27 19.21 4.66 -2.98
N GLU A 28 19.24 3.99 -4.12
CA GLU A 28 18.11 3.23 -4.66
C GLU A 28 17.74 2.04 -3.77
N ILE A 29 18.74 1.27 -3.30
CA ILE A 29 18.52 0.16 -2.36
C ILE A 29 17.92 0.67 -1.06
N ARG A 30 18.47 1.73 -0.46
CA ARG A 30 17.93 2.36 0.76
C ARG A 30 16.51 2.88 0.56
N ARG A 31 16.17 3.40 -0.63
CA ARG A 31 14.80 3.77 -0.98
C ARG A 31 13.90 2.54 -1.01
N ARG A 32 14.31 1.46 -1.68
CA ARG A 32 13.54 0.22 -1.76
C ARG A 32 13.30 -0.44 -0.41
N VAL A 33 14.31 -0.45 0.47
CA VAL A 33 14.18 -0.94 1.85
C VAL A 33 13.15 -0.11 2.62
N ARG A 34 13.28 1.23 2.60
CA ARG A 34 12.29 2.11 3.24
C ARG A 34 10.88 1.91 2.68
N ASP A 35 10.76 1.78 1.36
CA ASP A 35 9.49 1.49 0.71
C ASP A 35 8.93 0.14 1.19
N LEU A 36 9.75 -0.90 1.40
CA LEU A 36 9.32 -2.21 1.91
C LEU A 36 8.86 -2.13 3.37
N ASP A 37 9.56 -1.35 4.19
CA ASP A 37 9.26 -1.19 5.61
C ASP A 37 8.05 -0.28 5.88
N ASP A 38 7.66 0.55 4.90
CA ASP A 38 6.49 1.42 5.04
C ASP A 38 5.20 0.57 5.14
N PRO A 39 4.47 0.59 6.27
CA PRO A 39 3.23 -0.15 6.44
C PRO A 39 2.03 0.53 5.76
N ILE A 40 2.20 1.73 5.20
CA ILE A 40 1.11 2.49 4.60
C ILE A 40 0.75 1.92 3.24
N ARG A 41 -0.53 1.66 3.06
CA ARG A 41 -1.16 1.29 1.80
C ARG A 41 -2.28 2.26 1.47
N TYR A 42 -2.70 2.24 0.23
CA TYR A 42 -3.79 3.04 -0.30
C TYR A 42 -4.83 2.08 -0.86
N VAL A 43 -6.11 2.34 -0.61
CA VAL A 43 -7.22 1.56 -1.16
C VAL A 43 -8.20 2.50 -1.83
N ILE A 44 -8.83 2.02 -2.90
CA ILE A 44 -9.87 2.77 -3.62
C ILE A 44 -11.22 2.40 -3.00
N VAL A 45 -11.99 3.43 -2.64
CA VAL A 45 -13.23 3.29 -1.88
C VAL A 45 -14.36 4.07 -2.57
N SER A 46 -15.54 3.46 -2.63
CA SER A 46 -16.79 4.17 -2.88
C SER A 46 -17.67 4.06 -1.64
N ALA A 47 -18.05 5.20 -1.05
CA ALA A 47 -18.86 5.21 0.17
C ALA A 47 -20.17 5.95 -0.08
N PHE A 48 -21.29 5.26 0.18
CA PHE A 48 -22.63 5.83 0.06
C PHE A 48 -23.16 6.27 1.42
N THR A 49 -22.91 5.47 2.46
CA THR A 49 -23.22 5.79 3.86
C THR A 49 -22.06 5.34 4.77
N PRO A 50 -22.00 5.77 6.04
CA PRO A 50 -20.97 5.27 6.97
C PRO A 50 -20.99 3.75 7.18
N ARG A 51 -22.13 3.09 6.91
CA ARG A 51 -22.31 1.63 7.03
C ARG A 51 -22.29 0.90 5.68
N PHE A 52 -22.15 1.64 4.58
CA PHE A 52 -22.16 1.11 3.23
C PHE A 52 -20.94 1.63 2.46
N ILE A 53 -19.86 0.88 2.59
CA ILE A 53 -18.55 1.19 2.06
C ILE A 53 -18.14 0.06 1.12
N LEU A 54 -17.73 0.42 -0.08
CA LEU A 54 -17.26 -0.49 -1.11
C LEU A 54 -15.76 -0.31 -1.31
N TYR A 55 -15.00 -1.40 -1.28
CA TYR A 55 -13.56 -1.44 -1.50
C TYR A 55 -13.28 -2.10 -2.83
N PHE A 56 -12.53 -1.44 -3.70
CA PHE A 56 -12.28 -1.97 -5.06
C PHE A 56 -11.18 -3.03 -5.05
N ASP A 57 -11.45 -4.16 -5.70
CA ASP A 57 -10.47 -5.18 -6.05
C ASP A 57 -10.19 -5.14 -7.55
N VAL A 58 -8.94 -4.84 -7.89
CA VAL A 58 -8.45 -4.80 -9.28
C VAL A 58 -8.42 -6.19 -9.90
N THR A 59 -8.23 -7.24 -9.09
CA THR A 59 -8.07 -8.61 -9.59
C THR A 59 -9.36 -9.14 -10.19
N SER A 60 -10.48 -8.91 -9.50
CA SER A 60 -11.82 -9.32 -9.93
C SER A 60 -12.59 -8.23 -10.68
N ASP A 61 -11.99 -7.03 -10.86
CA ASP A 61 -12.64 -5.84 -11.39
C ASP A 61 -13.99 -5.54 -10.70
N SER A 62 -14.01 -5.70 -9.37
CA SER A 62 -15.26 -5.66 -8.60
C SER A 62 -15.10 -4.93 -7.27
N PHE A 63 -16.22 -4.66 -6.60
CA PHE A 63 -16.25 -4.02 -5.30
C PHE A 63 -16.65 -5.00 -4.21
N VAL A 64 -15.84 -5.09 -3.15
CA VAL A 64 -16.14 -5.84 -1.94
C VAL A 64 -16.83 -4.92 -0.93
N MET A 65 -17.97 -5.37 -0.41
CA MET A 65 -18.79 -4.57 0.50
C MET A 65 -18.36 -4.75 1.96
N ASN A 66 -18.12 -3.63 2.64
CA ASN A 66 -17.83 -3.51 4.08
C ASN A 66 -16.65 -4.33 4.62
N ASP A 67 -15.88 -4.97 3.75
CA ASP A 67 -14.66 -5.67 4.08
C ASP A 67 -13.47 -5.00 3.39
N LEU A 68 -12.67 -4.31 4.19
CA LEU A 68 -11.45 -3.64 3.75
C LEU A 68 -10.39 -4.63 3.23
N SER A 69 -10.38 -5.87 3.73
CA SER A 69 -9.38 -6.87 3.36
C SER A 69 -9.59 -7.43 1.95
N GLY A 70 -10.82 -7.36 1.44
CA GLY A 70 -11.13 -7.70 0.05
C GLY A 70 -10.72 -6.64 -0.97
N GLY A 71 -10.33 -5.43 -0.55
CA GLY A 71 -9.85 -4.38 -1.46
C GLY A 71 -8.38 -4.52 -1.84
N THR A 72 -8.02 -4.09 -3.05
CA THR A 72 -6.61 -4.03 -3.47
C THR A 72 -5.84 -2.95 -2.70
N LEU A 73 -4.75 -3.36 -2.05
CA LEU A 73 -3.85 -2.49 -1.29
C LEU A 73 -2.68 -2.00 -2.15
N PHE A 74 -2.78 -0.76 -2.63
CA PHE A 74 -1.73 -0.11 -3.39
C PHE A 74 -0.60 0.38 -2.48
N LYS A 75 0.65 0.15 -2.88
CA LYS A 75 1.82 0.69 -2.17
C LYS A 75 1.98 2.20 -2.34
N ARG A 76 1.61 2.74 -3.52
CA ARG A 76 1.75 4.16 -3.84
C ARG A 76 0.39 4.78 -4.12
N ARG A 77 0.15 5.99 -3.59
CA ARG A 77 -1.07 6.77 -3.87
C ARG A 77 -1.28 7.02 -5.36
N ALA A 78 -0.20 7.30 -6.10
CA ALA A 78 -0.26 7.60 -7.52
C ALA A 78 -0.84 6.43 -8.34
N HIS A 79 -0.53 5.17 -7.98
CA HIS A 79 -1.07 4.02 -8.68
C HIS A 79 -2.58 3.87 -8.43
N ALA A 80 -3.00 4.01 -7.17
CA ALA A 80 -4.43 4.04 -6.82
C ALA A 80 -5.17 5.17 -7.54
N ALA A 81 -4.52 6.34 -7.68
CA ALA A 81 -5.10 7.50 -8.38
C ALA A 81 -5.26 7.27 -9.88
N ALA A 82 -4.28 6.65 -10.54
CA ALA A 82 -4.37 6.31 -11.95
C ALA A 82 -5.53 5.35 -12.23
N ILE A 83 -5.69 4.31 -11.40
CA ILE A 83 -6.81 3.38 -11.50
C ILE A 83 -8.15 4.08 -11.21
N ALA A 84 -8.22 4.87 -10.13
CA ALA A 84 -9.45 5.61 -9.81
C ALA A 84 -9.86 6.58 -10.94
N ALA A 85 -8.90 7.17 -11.65
CA ALA A 85 -9.17 8.10 -12.75
C ALA A 85 -9.84 7.42 -13.95
N VAL A 86 -9.56 6.14 -14.23
CA VAL A 86 -10.21 5.42 -15.34
C VAL A 86 -11.62 4.93 -15.00
N MET A 87 -11.93 4.75 -13.71
CA MET A 87 -13.20 4.20 -13.23
C MET A 87 -14.35 5.21 -13.09
N ARG A 88 -14.12 6.51 -13.38
CA ARG A 88 -15.07 7.65 -13.23
C ARG A 88 -15.30 8.15 -11.79
N ASP A 89 -16.14 9.19 -11.69
CA ASP A 89 -16.48 9.95 -10.49
C ASP A 89 -17.11 9.09 -9.40
N GLY A 90 -16.32 8.70 -8.43
CA GLY A 90 -16.79 7.82 -7.34
C GLY A 90 -16.00 7.99 -6.08
N LEU A 91 -14.71 8.16 -6.30
CA LEU A 91 -13.80 7.27 -5.63
C LEU A 91 -12.92 8.09 -4.71
N GLN A 92 -12.73 7.55 -3.53
CA GLN A 92 -11.86 8.09 -2.51
C GLN A 92 -10.67 7.17 -2.40
N ILE A 93 -9.48 7.76 -2.33
CA ILE A 93 -8.27 7.01 -2.03
C ILE A 93 -8.02 7.15 -0.54
N VAL A 94 -8.13 6.05 0.19
CA VAL A 94 -8.02 6.02 1.65
C VAL A 94 -6.66 5.45 2.03
N LYS A 95 -5.97 6.12 2.96
CA LYS A 95 -4.75 5.59 3.57
C LYS A 95 -5.11 4.50 4.58
N VAL A 96 -4.41 3.39 4.51
CA VAL A 96 -4.57 2.23 5.39
C VAL A 96 -3.20 1.89 5.97
N LYS A 97 -3.14 1.58 7.27
CA LYS A 97 -1.96 1.01 7.90
C LYS A 97 -2.11 -0.50 7.96
N VAL A 98 -1.12 -1.20 7.44
CA VAL A 98 -0.95 -2.65 7.64
C VAL A 98 -0.26 -2.86 8.98
N GLY A 99 -0.97 -3.48 9.91
CA GLY A 99 -0.47 -3.88 11.21
C GLY A 99 0.15 -5.28 11.20
N ARG A 100 0.47 -5.78 12.39
CA ARG A 100 0.96 -7.16 12.55
C ARG A 100 -0.12 -8.16 12.14
N ARG A 101 0.30 -9.31 11.61
CA ARG A 101 -0.57 -10.41 11.15
C ARG A 101 -1.61 -9.99 10.09
N GLY A 102 -1.31 -8.96 9.29
CA GLY A 102 -2.19 -8.52 8.21
C GLY A 102 -3.40 -7.69 8.65
N SER A 103 -3.47 -7.26 9.92
CA SER A 103 -4.52 -6.34 10.37
C SER A 103 -4.51 -5.04 9.55
N LEU A 104 -5.69 -4.54 9.16
CA LEU A 104 -5.83 -3.32 8.36
C LEU A 104 -6.59 -2.25 9.15
N LYS A 105 -6.02 -1.04 9.20
CA LYS A 105 -6.65 0.12 9.84
C LYS A 105 -6.69 1.31 8.89
N ALA A 106 -7.88 1.79 8.54
CA ALA A 106 -8.03 3.06 7.84
C ALA A 106 -7.49 4.21 8.71
N LEU A 107 -6.65 5.05 8.12
CA LEU A 107 -6.03 6.22 8.78
C LEU A 107 -6.71 7.53 8.40
N SER A 108 -7.54 7.52 7.36
CA SER A 108 -8.29 8.68 6.91
C SER A 108 -9.78 8.37 7.01
N PRO A 109 -10.61 9.32 7.49
CA PRO A 109 -12.04 9.12 7.54
C PRO A 109 -12.59 8.94 6.13
N ILE A 110 -13.41 7.91 5.97
CA ILE A 110 -14.15 7.66 4.75
C ILE A 110 -15.35 8.60 4.76
N LYS A 111 -15.46 9.46 3.75
CA LYS A 111 -16.54 10.45 3.69
C LYS A 111 -17.65 9.90 2.80
N PRO A 112 -18.83 9.58 3.34
CA PRO A 112 -19.94 9.17 2.49
C PRO A 112 -20.24 10.26 1.46
N ARG A 113 -20.53 9.86 0.24
CA ARG A 113 -21.06 10.77 -0.75
C ARG A 113 -22.47 11.15 -0.36
N LEU A 114 -22.70 12.44 -0.18
CA LEU A 114 -24.06 12.98 -0.20
C LEU A 114 -24.63 12.73 -1.60
N PRO A 115 -25.87 12.21 -1.72
CA PRO A 115 -26.51 12.13 -3.01
C PRO A 115 -26.54 13.54 -3.61
N ARG A 116 -26.05 13.70 -4.85
CA ARG A 116 -26.27 14.95 -5.59
C ARG A 116 -27.79 15.11 -5.63
N ARG A 117 -28.33 16.15 -4.97
CA ARG A 117 -29.75 16.52 -5.09
C ARG A 117 -30.04 16.59 -6.59
N ARG A 118 -30.82 15.63 -7.12
CA ARG A 118 -31.42 15.81 -8.43
C ARG A 118 -32.34 17.02 -8.29
N PRO A 119 -32.28 18.02 -9.18
CA PRO A 119 -33.33 19.01 -9.22
C PRO A 119 -34.63 18.25 -9.48
N SER A 120 -35.57 18.37 -8.56
CA SER A 120 -36.95 17.96 -8.76
C SER A 120 -37.50 18.82 -9.89
N GLY A 121 -37.58 18.22 -11.09
CA GLY A 121 -38.39 18.73 -12.19
C GLY A 121 -39.84 18.30 -12.01
#